data_AF-A0A9W8C2Q2-F1
#
_entry.id   AF-A0A9W8C2Q2-F1
#
_cell.length_a   1.000
_cell.length_b   1.000
_cell.length_c   1.000
_cell.angle_alpha   90.00
_cell.angle_beta   90.00
_cell.angle_gamma   90.00
#
_symmetry.space_group_name_H-M   'P 1'
#
loop_
_entity.id
_entity.type
_entity.pdbx_description
1 polymer ?
#
loop_
_entity_poly.entity_id
_entity_poly.type
_entity_poly.pdbx_seq_one_letter_code
_entity_poly.pdbx_strand_id
1 'polypeptide(L)'
;MTRLGIRRRFYCFLFHNPELRDELFATSYVVPQRILAGIRSTLFIYCLAVLISNLAVNVAHGAGWNWAAYFTTLTFFGITLYYGFASYTTIAYAWKQQKIRTDGAAALVDSESASQSPPLSDIGEGYIKNSMPREIAQTQPPSLAHQVALASQWILYESFTCFAPLVSLIYWALLFPTQDDILDSGLDTWMGVSMHALNSVLMLCEVGVFAKTPYRYSHFWILFVFLALYLALAYFMVGVYGFYVYPFFDSRYFGGYIALICLLIIDIIAVVWVIMLMVHRLRDEIYPRWLLKRQRSTVF
;
A
#
# COMPACT_ATOMS: atom_id res chain seq x y z
N MET A 1 -1.88 -31.42 -19.25
CA MET A 1 -1.38 -30.30 -18.43
C MET A 1 -1.61 -30.62 -16.95
N THR A 2 -0.57 -30.97 -16.21
CA THR A 2 -0.66 -31.34 -14.79
C THR A 2 -0.95 -30.10 -13.94
N ARG A 3 -2.08 -30.10 -13.21
CA ARG A 3 -2.41 -29.02 -12.27
C ARG A 3 -1.33 -28.95 -11.19
N LEU A 4 -0.60 -27.84 -11.16
CA LEU A 4 0.34 -27.53 -10.09
C LEU A 4 -0.38 -27.57 -8.73
N GLY A 5 0.18 -28.28 -7.75
CA GLY A 5 -0.31 -28.27 -6.38
C GLY A 5 -0.21 -26.88 -5.72
N ILE A 6 -1.03 -26.62 -4.70
CA ILE A 6 -1.18 -25.31 -4.05
C ILE A 6 0.16 -24.74 -3.58
N ARG A 7 1.01 -25.55 -2.93
CA ARG A 7 2.35 -25.12 -2.48
C ARG A 7 3.21 -24.60 -3.63
N ARG A 8 3.19 -25.29 -4.77
CA ARG A 8 3.97 -24.92 -5.95
C ARG A 8 3.41 -23.65 -6.61
N ARG A 9 2.09 -23.48 -6.64
CA ARG A 9 1.46 -22.22 -7.11
C ARG A 9 1.85 -21.04 -6.24
N PHE A 10 1.81 -21.19 -4.92
CA PHE A 10 2.19 -20.14 -3.98
C PHE A 10 3.67 -19.75 -4.13
N TYR A 11 4.55 -20.74 -4.25
CA TYR A 11 5.96 -20.51 -4.51
C TYR A 11 6.19 -19.79 -5.86
N CYS A 12 5.53 -20.22 -6.93
CA CYS A 12 5.60 -19.54 -8.23
C CYS A 12 5.04 -18.11 -8.15
N PHE A 13 3.96 -17.88 -7.41
CA PHE A 13 3.44 -16.54 -7.19
C PHE A 13 4.48 -15.66 -6.49
N LEU A 14 5.09 -16.11 -5.39
CA LEU A 14 6.04 -15.27 -4.65
C LEU A 14 7.35 -15.02 -5.42
N PHE A 15 7.92 -16.03 -6.06
CA PHE A 15 9.28 -15.94 -6.61
C PHE A 15 9.35 -15.75 -8.13
N HIS A 16 8.28 -16.04 -8.86
CA HIS A 16 8.25 -16.02 -10.33
C HIS A 16 7.18 -15.08 -10.89
N ASN A 17 6.49 -14.32 -10.04
CA ASN A 17 5.55 -13.31 -10.52
C ASN A 17 6.35 -12.08 -10.99
N PRO A 18 6.31 -11.74 -12.30
CA PRO A 18 7.05 -10.60 -12.85
C PRO A 18 6.57 -9.26 -12.30
N GLU A 19 5.44 -9.25 -11.60
CA GLU A 19 4.83 -8.05 -11.02
C GLU A 19 5.27 -7.83 -9.58
N LEU A 20 5.80 -8.85 -8.88
CA LEU A 20 6.39 -8.74 -7.54
C LEU A 20 7.87 -8.32 -7.63
N ARG A 21 8.12 -7.10 -8.12
CA ARG A 21 9.46 -6.53 -8.24
C ARG A 21 9.60 -5.29 -7.38
N ASP A 22 10.74 -5.16 -6.71
CA ASP A 22 11.06 -4.03 -5.84
C ASP A 22 10.76 -2.68 -6.49
N GLU A 23 11.10 -2.51 -7.77
CA GLU A 23 10.93 -1.25 -8.50
C GLU A 23 9.49 -0.72 -8.49
N LEU A 24 8.49 -1.62 -8.50
CA LEU A 24 7.08 -1.25 -8.55
C LEU A 24 6.51 -0.87 -7.17
N PHE A 25 7.09 -1.40 -6.09
CA PHE A 25 6.57 -1.20 -4.73
C PHE A 25 7.42 -0.25 -3.90
N ALA A 26 8.72 -0.20 -4.16
CA ALA A 26 9.69 0.53 -3.37
C ALA A 26 10.05 1.90 -3.96
N THR A 27 9.64 2.24 -5.20
CA THR A 27 10.05 3.50 -5.85
C THR A 27 8.86 4.41 -6.18
N SER A 28 9.15 5.72 -6.36
CA SER A 28 8.20 6.78 -6.76
C SER A 28 8.63 7.45 -8.07
N TYR A 29 7.67 8.02 -8.80
CA TYR A 29 7.96 8.84 -9.99
C TYR A 29 8.48 10.24 -9.62
N VAL A 30 8.08 10.74 -8.46
CA VAL A 30 8.30 12.13 -8.04
C VAL A 30 9.37 12.22 -6.97
N VAL A 31 9.35 11.28 -6.03
CA VAL A 31 10.17 11.33 -4.81
C VAL A 31 11.42 10.46 -4.94
N PRO A 32 12.62 10.98 -4.67
CA PRO A 32 13.84 10.19 -4.62
C PRO A 32 13.76 9.07 -3.58
N GLN A 33 14.43 7.94 -3.87
CA GLN A 33 14.30 6.69 -3.09
C GLN A 33 14.48 6.86 -1.58
N ARG A 34 15.53 7.56 -1.15
CA ARG A 34 15.84 7.75 0.28
C ARG A 34 14.81 8.62 0.99
N ILE A 35 14.29 9.64 0.30
CA ILE A 35 13.26 10.53 0.83
C ILE A 35 11.94 9.78 0.95
N LEU A 36 11.60 8.94 -0.05
CA LEU A 36 10.41 8.10 0.01
C LEU A 36 10.46 7.13 1.20
N ALA A 37 11.62 6.53 1.48
CA ALA A 37 11.82 5.67 2.66
C ALA A 37 11.54 6.44 3.96
N GLY A 38 12.08 7.65 4.08
CA GLY A 38 11.84 8.55 5.21
C GLY A 38 10.35 8.87 5.36
N ILE A 39 9.69 9.34 4.30
CA ILE A 39 8.26 9.70 4.31
C ILE A 39 7.40 8.51 4.76
N ARG A 40 7.55 7.34 4.13
CA ARG A 40 6.76 6.15 4.47
C ARG A 40 6.97 5.73 5.93
N SER A 41 8.22 5.81 6.42
CA SER A 41 8.54 5.47 7.81
C SER A 41 7.91 6.46 8.79
N THR A 42 7.95 7.76 8.49
CA THR A 42 7.28 8.78 9.30
C THR A 42 5.77 8.58 9.31
N LEU A 43 5.15 8.31 8.15
CA LEU A 43 3.72 8.03 8.07
C LEU A 43 3.34 6.76 8.84
N PHE A 44 4.16 5.70 8.77
CA PHE A 44 3.95 4.49 9.56
C PHE A 44 3.98 4.77 11.06
N ILE A 45 5.01 5.47 11.55
CA ILE A 45 5.16 5.82 12.97
C ILE A 45 3.98 6.68 13.42
N TYR A 46 3.60 7.67 12.61
CA TYR A 46 2.44 8.52 12.89
C TYR A 46 1.14 7.71 12.98
N CYS A 47 0.84 6.87 12.00
CA CYS A 47 -0.38 6.06 12.01
C CYS A 47 -0.40 5.09 13.19
N LEU A 48 0.75 4.48 13.50
CA LEU A 48 0.89 3.59 14.64
C LEU A 48 0.67 4.32 15.97
N ALA A 49 1.22 5.53 16.12
CA ALA A 49 1.01 6.35 17.31
C ALA A 49 -0.47 6.71 17.48
N VAL A 50 -1.13 7.18 16.41
CA VAL A 50 -2.58 7.48 16.43
C VAL A 50 -3.39 6.25 16.80
N LEU A 51 -3.09 5.09 16.22
CA LEU A 51 -3.79 3.84 16.51
C LEU A 51 -3.64 3.41 17.97
N ILE A 52 -2.43 3.52 18.52
CA ILE A 52 -2.14 3.20 19.94
C ILE A 52 -2.84 4.21 20.86
N SER A 53 -2.78 5.50 20.55
CA SER A 53 -3.48 6.54 21.32
C SER A 53 -4.99 6.31 21.33
N ASN A 54 -5.57 5.96 20.17
CA ASN A 54 -7.00 5.69 20.06
C ASN A 54 -7.40 4.45 20.89
N LEU A 55 -6.61 3.37 20.82
CA LEU A 55 -6.79 2.21 21.69
C LEU A 55 -6.73 2.59 23.19
N ALA A 56 -5.70 3.36 23.59
CA ALA A 56 -5.51 3.74 24.99
C ALA A 56 -6.68 4.58 25.52
N VAL A 57 -7.15 5.57 24.74
CA VAL A 57 -8.28 6.43 25.10
C VAL A 57 -9.58 5.62 25.20
N ASN A 58 -9.85 4.71 24.26
CA ASN A 58 -11.07 3.90 24.31
C ASN A 58 -11.08 2.91 25.48
N VAL A 59 -9.93 2.32 25.81
CA VAL A 59 -9.80 1.45 26.99
C VAL A 59 -10.00 2.27 28.27
N ALA A 60 -9.41 3.47 28.36
CA ALA A 60 -9.55 4.34 29.53
C ALA A 60 -11.00 4.80 29.76
N HIS A 61 -11.77 5.04 28.69
CA HIS A 61 -13.19 5.39 28.75
C HIS A 61 -14.13 4.17 28.88
N GLY A 62 -13.60 2.95 29.01
CA GLY A 62 -14.42 1.74 29.18
C GLY A 62 -15.17 1.28 27.92
N ALA A 63 -14.85 1.81 26.75
CA ALA A 63 -15.47 1.42 25.47
C ALA A 63 -15.08 -0.01 25.02
N GLY A 64 -14.04 -0.60 25.64
CA GLY A 64 -13.65 -1.99 25.43
C GLY A 64 -13.23 -2.30 23.99
N TRP A 65 -13.80 -3.34 23.38
CA TRP A 65 -13.49 -3.78 22.00
C TRP A 65 -14.37 -3.14 20.93
N ASN A 66 -15.38 -2.35 21.32
CA ASN A 66 -16.40 -1.85 20.39
C ASN A 66 -15.80 -0.93 19.32
N TRP A 67 -14.82 -0.11 19.69
CA TRP A 67 -14.17 0.83 18.79
C TRP A 67 -13.42 0.14 17.63
N ALA A 68 -12.91 -1.08 17.85
CA ALA A 68 -12.17 -1.84 16.84
C ALA A 68 -13.09 -2.47 15.78
N ALA A 69 -14.39 -2.57 16.06
CA ALA A 69 -15.36 -3.14 15.12
C ALA A 69 -15.85 -2.15 14.06
N TYR A 70 -15.59 -0.84 14.21
CA TYR A 70 -15.92 0.14 13.19
C TYR A 70 -15.04 -0.03 11.94
N PHE A 71 -15.65 -0.01 10.77
CA PHE A 71 -14.94 -0.19 9.49
C PHE A 71 -13.89 0.90 9.25
N THR A 72 -14.15 2.13 9.73
CA THR A 72 -13.18 3.23 9.72
C THR A 72 -11.90 2.89 10.47
N THR A 73 -12.05 2.29 11.66
CA THR A 73 -10.92 1.85 12.50
C THR A 73 -10.13 0.72 11.83
N LEU A 74 -10.83 -0.29 11.29
CA LEU A 74 -10.20 -1.40 10.57
C LEU A 74 -9.48 -0.93 9.30
N THR A 75 -10.05 0.06 8.61
CA THR A 75 -9.42 0.71 7.46
C THR A 75 -8.13 1.41 7.88
N PHE A 76 -8.14 2.18 8.98
CA PHE A 76 -6.93 2.84 9.48
C PHE A 76 -5.87 1.85 9.98
N PHE A 77 -6.28 0.76 10.63
CA PHE A 77 -5.40 -0.35 10.98
C PHE A 77 -4.73 -0.94 9.73
N GLY A 78 -5.52 -1.19 8.69
CA GLY A 78 -5.04 -1.66 7.39
C GLY A 78 -4.06 -0.73 6.69
N ILE A 79 -4.33 0.58 6.71
CA ILE A 79 -3.43 1.64 6.22
C ILE A 79 -2.12 1.63 7.02
N THR A 80 -2.20 1.45 8.34
CA THR A 80 -1.03 1.36 9.22
C THR A 80 -0.15 0.15 8.85
N LEU A 81 -0.76 -1.02 8.66
CA LEU A 81 -0.04 -2.21 8.18
C LEU A 81 0.57 -1.99 6.80
N TYR A 82 -0.17 -1.37 5.88
CA TYR A 82 0.32 -1.02 4.56
C TYR A 82 1.60 -0.17 4.65
N TYR A 83 1.57 0.92 5.42
CA TYR A 83 2.75 1.78 5.59
C TYR A 83 3.91 1.06 6.29
N GLY A 84 3.63 0.09 7.16
CA GLY A 84 4.67 -0.77 7.75
C GLY A 84 5.39 -1.60 6.69
N PHE A 85 4.65 -2.33 5.86
CA PHE A 85 5.24 -3.11 4.76
C PHE A 85 5.91 -2.20 3.71
N ALA A 86 5.28 -1.10 3.35
CA ALA A 86 5.82 -0.15 2.39
C ALA A 86 7.12 0.50 2.90
N SER A 87 7.23 0.82 4.20
CA SER A 87 8.47 1.31 4.80
C SER A 87 9.56 0.26 4.72
N TYR A 88 9.26 -0.97 5.13
CA TYR A 88 10.21 -2.08 5.10
C TYR A 88 10.76 -2.32 3.69
N THR A 89 9.91 -2.49 2.68
CA THR A 89 10.34 -2.78 1.30
C THR A 89 11.13 -1.62 0.70
N THR A 90 10.74 -0.38 1.01
CA THR A 90 11.43 0.83 0.53
C THR A 90 12.82 0.99 1.13
N ILE A 91 12.98 0.71 2.43
CA ILE A 91 14.27 0.73 3.13
C ILE A 91 15.16 -0.40 2.63
N ALA A 92 14.64 -1.63 2.56
CA ALA A 92 15.38 -2.79 2.07
C ALA A 92 15.92 -2.54 0.65
N TYR A 93 15.09 -1.95 -0.22
CA TYR A 93 15.52 -1.58 -1.57
C TYR A 93 16.56 -0.46 -1.58
N ALA A 94 16.43 0.56 -0.72
CA ALA A 94 17.42 1.63 -0.60
C ALA A 94 18.80 1.11 -0.14
N TRP A 95 18.82 0.17 0.81
CA TRP A 95 20.04 -0.49 1.25
C TRP A 95 20.67 -1.36 0.17
N LYS A 96 19.84 -2.12 -0.57
CA LYS A 96 20.29 -2.90 -1.73
C LYS A 96 20.98 -2.02 -2.76
N GLN A 97 20.39 -0.87 -3.11
CA GLN A 97 21.02 0.08 -4.04
C GLN A 97 22.33 0.66 -3.52
N GLN A 98 22.39 1.00 -2.23
CA GLN A 98 23.62 1.53 -1.63
C GLN A 98 24.75 0.50 -1.67
N LYS A 99 24.45 -0.76 -1.33
CA LYS A 99 25.43 -1.86 -1.37
C LYS A 99 25.97 -2.08 -2.78
N ILE A 100 25.10 -2.14 -3.79
CA ILE A 100 25.53 -2.27 -5.19
C ILE A 100 26.46 -1.10 -5.58
N ARG A 101 26.15 0.12 -5.14
CA ARG A 101 26.97 1.29 -5.40
C ARG A 101 28.34 1.23 -4.74
N THR A 102 28.43 0.76 -3.49
CA THR A 102 29.71 0.64 -2.77
C THR A 102 30.57 -0.47 -3.34
N ASP A 103 29.98 -1.63 -3.62
CA ASP A 103 30.69 -2.80 -4.14
C ASP A 103 31.21 -2.52 -5.56
N GLY A 104 30.40 -1.85 -6.39
CA GLY A 104 30.81 -1.41 -7.72
C GLY A 104 31.92 -0.35 -7.69
N ALA A 105 31.88 0.59 -6.73
CA ALA A 105 32.95 1.57 -6.57
C ALA A 105 34.28 0.92 -6.14
N ALA A 106 34.23 -0.06 -5.22
CA ALA A 106 35.41 -0.82 -4.81
C ALA A 106 36.03 -1.58 -5.99
N ALA A 107 35.20 -2.27 -6.79
CA ALA A 107 35.67 -3.02 -7.96
C ALA A 107 36.35 -2.13 -9.02
N LEU A 108 35.89 -0.89 -9.22
CA LEU A 108 36.53 0.06 -10.13
C LEU A 108 37.91 0.48 -9.63
N VAL A 109 38.06 0.76 -8.33
CA VAL A 109 39.35 1.10 -7.71
C VAL A 109 40.34 -0.06 -7.84
N ASP A 110 39.88 -1.30 -7.63
CA ASP A 110 40.72 -2.50 -7.80
C ASP A 110 41.19 -2.64 -9.25
N SER A 111 40.31 -2.37 -10.23
CA SER A 111 40.68 -2.42 -11.66
C SER A 111 41.67 -1.34 -12.09
N GLU A 112 41.57 -0.14 -11.50
CA GLU A 112 42.47 0.98 -11.81
C GLU A 112 43.86 0.75 -11.22
N SER A 113 43.95 0.18 -10.01
CA SER A 113 45.21 -0.23 -9.39
C SER A 113 45.90 -1.39 -10.11
N ALA A 114 45.13 -2.32 -10.70
CA ALA A 114 45.66 -3.41 -11.52
C ALA A 114 46.13 -2.96 -12.92
N SER A 115 45.72 -1.78 -13.39
CA SER A 115 46.03 -1.26 -14.73
C SER A 115 47.39 -0.55 -14.87
N GLN A 116 48.19 -0.48 -13.81
CA GLN A 116 49.53 0.12 -13.87
C GLN A 116 50.57 -0.83 -14.51
N SER A 117 50.62 -0.85 -15.86
CA SER A 117 51.73 -1.16 -16.84
C SER A 117 51.59 -2.42 -17.74
N PRO A 118 52.06 -2.47 -19.03
CA PRO A 118 52.92 -1.54 -19.78
C PRO A 118 52.29 -1.09 -21.14
N PRO A 119 53.01 -0.56 -22.16
CA PRO A 119 52.52 0.52 -23.03
C PRO A 119 51.48 0.10 -24.09
N LEU A 120 50.66 1.09 -24.46
CA LEU A 120 49.67 1.16 -25.55
C LEU A 120 50.22 0.72 -26.93
N SER A 121 50.48 -0.57 -27.11
CA SER A 121 50.86 -1.11 -28.43
C SER A 121 50.14 -2.39 -28.83
N ASP A 122 49.27 -2.96 -27.99
CA ASP A 122 48.59 -4.21 -28.35
C ASP A 122 47.16 -4.36 -27.78
N ILE A 123 46.41 -3.26 -27.66
CA ILE A 123 45.00 -3.33 -27.23
C ILE A 123 44.11 -3.47 -28.48
N GLY A 124 43.90 -4.72 -28.90
CA GLY A 124 42.84 -5.04 -29.86
C GLY A 124 41.46 -4.62 -29.34
N GLU A 125 40.61 -4.11 -30.23
CA GLU A 125 39.25 -3.57 -29.98
C GLU A 125 38.28 -4.49 -29.20
N GLY A 126 38.68 -5.74 -28.92
CA GLY A 126 37.86 -6.71 -28.17
C GLY A 126 37.84 -6.51 -26.65
N TYR A 127 38.82 -5.82 -26.04
CA TYR A 127 38.95 -5.79 -24.57
C TYR A 127 38.01 -4.79 -23.88
N ILE A 128 37.60 -3.72 -24.59
CA ILE A 128 36.72 -2.68 -24.03
C ILE A 128 35.24 -3.11 -23.99
N LYS A 129 34.86 -4.20 -24.66
CA LYS A 129 33.44 -4.59 -24.78
C LYS A 129 32.93 -5.51 -23.66
N ASN A 130 33.81 -6.05 -22.82
CA ASN A 130 33.45 -7.06 -21.81
C ASN A 130 33.59 -6.62 -20.34
N SER A 131 33.94 -5.36 -20.06
CA SER A 131 34.10 -4.86 -18.67
C SER A 131 32.87 -4.15 -18.10
N MET A 132 31.72 -4.15 -18.78
CA MET A 132 30.48 -3.70 -18.14
C MET A 132 29.94 -4.81 -17.21
N PRO A 133 29.78 -4.53 -15.90
CA PRO A 133 29.42 -5.53 -14.89
C PRO A 133 27.94 -5.94 -15.01
N ARG A 134 27.62 -6.77 -16.00
CA ARG A 134 26.36 -7.53 -16.00
C ARG A 134 26.36 -8.65 -14.97
N GLU A 135 27.54 -9.04 -14.48
CA GLU A 135 27.69 -10.17 -13.56
C GLU A 135 27.59 -9.79 -12.07
N ILE A 136 27.75 -8.51 -11.70
CA ILE A 136 27.50 -8.02 -10.32
C ILE A 136 25.99 -8.03 -9.97
N ALA A 137 25.11 -8.24 -10.96
CA ALA A 137 23.66 -8.24 -10.77
C ALA A 137 23.06 -9.58 -10.32
N GLN A 138 23.85 -10.64 -10.11
CA GLN A 138 23.37 -11.87 -9.45
C GLN A 138 23.32 -11.68 -7.93
N THR A 139 22.51 -10.73 -7.47
CA THR A 139 22.11 -10.70 -6.06
C THR A 139 21.36 -12.00 -5.76
N GLN A 140 21.66 -12.66 -4.64
CA GLN A 140 20.88 -13.79 -4.13
C GLN A 140 19.37 -13.55 -4.32
N PRO A 141 18.58 -14.60 -4.62
CA PRO A 141 17.14 -14.46 -4.72
C PRO A 141 16.61 -13.80 -3.44
N PRO A 142 15.66 -12.85 -3.56
CA PRO A 142 15.10 -12.17 -2.40
C PRO A 142 14.59 -13.19 -1.38
N SER A 143 14.75 -12.89 -0.09
CA SER A 143 14.30 -13.78 0.97
C SER A 143 12.78 -13.99 0.92
N LEU A 144 12.30 -15.12 1.46
CA LEU A 144 10.87 -15.38 1.56
C LEU A 144 10.13 -14.26 2.29
N ALA A 145 10.72 -13.75 3.38
CA ALA A 145 10.14 -12.66 4.16
C ALA A 145 9.95 -11.39 3.31
N HIS A 146 10.93 -11.06 2.46
CA HIS A 146 10.84 -9.92 1.56
C HIS A 146 9.75 -10.10 0.50
N GLN A 147 9.63 -11.30 -0.08
CA GLN A 147 8.57 -11.59 -1.05
C GLN A 147 7.18 -11.54 -0.43
N VAL A 148 7.03 -12.06 0.79
CA VAL A 148 5.79 -11.96 1.55
C VAL A 148 5.48 -10.49 1.85
N ALA A 149 6.48 -9.67 2.20
CA ALA A 149 6.28 -8.25 2.44
C ALA A 149 5.79 -7.50 1.19
N LEU A 150 6.36 -7.78 0.01
CA LEU A 150 5.90 -7.21 -1.26
C LEU A 150 4.45 -7.64 -1.58
N ALA A 151 4.13 -8.93 -1.43
CA ALA A 151 2.79 -9.44 -1.67
C ALA A 151 1.76 -8.83 -0.71
N SER A 152 2.09 -8.73 0.58
CA SER A 152 1.25 -8.07 1.59
C SER A 152 1.06 -6.59 1.26
N GLN A 153 2.14 -5.87 0.94
CA GLN A 153 2.07 -4.47 0.54
C GLN A 153 1.10 -4.28 -0.64
N TRP A 154 1.13 -5.18 -1.63
CA TRP A 154 0.27 -5.08 -2.79
C TRP A 154 -1.21 -5.25 -2.45
N ILE A 155 -1.55 -6.31 -1.72
CA ILE A 155 -2.93 -6.61 -1.34
C ILE A 155 -3.50 -5.49 -0.46
N LEU A 156 -2.71 -5.02 0.51
CA LEU A 156 -3.12 -3.93 1.40
C LEU A 156 -3.25 -2.62 0.61
N TYR A 157 -2.32 -2.32 -0.30
CA TYR A 157 -2.40 -1.13 -1.16
C TYR A 157 -3.72 -1.11 -1.95
N GLU A 158 -4.01 -2.15 -2.71
CA GLU A 158 -5.21 -2.19 -3.55
C GLU A 158 -6.50 -2.15 -2.73
N SER A 159 -6.49 -2.80 -1.56
CA SER A 159 -7.63 -2.82 -0.65
C SER A 159 -7.92 -1.44 -0.07
N PHE A 160 -6.92 -0.81 0.56
CA PHE A 160 -7.14 0.43 1.30
C PHE A 160 -7.16 1.69 0.42
N THR A 161 -6.59 1.64 -0.79
CA THR A 161 -6.85 2.68 -1.80
C THR A 161 -8.32 2.72 -2.24
N CYS A 162 -9.05 1.62 -2.10
CA CYS A 162 -10.49 1.57 -2.36
C CYS A 162 -11.33 1.80 -1.09
N PHE A 163 -10.97 1.18 0.03
CA PHE A 163 -11.76 1.29 1.27
C PHE A 163 -11.68 2.67 1.92
N ALA A 164 -10.53 3.36 1.86
CA ALA A 164 -10.40 4.69 2.45
C ALA A 164 -11.40 5.72 1.86
N PRO A 165 -11.48 5.91 0.52
CA PRO A 165 -12.49 6.79 -0.07
C PRO A 165 -13.92 6.26 0.11
N LEU A 166 -14.14 4.93 0.13
CA LEU A 166 -15.46 4.36 0.42
C LEU A 166 -15.94 4.74 1.83
N VAL A 167 -15.12 4.56 2.85
CA VAL A 167 -15.43 4.94 4.24
C VAL A 167 -15.78 6.42 4.31
N SER A 168 -15.05 7.25 3.57
CA SER A 168 -15.38 8.67 3.48
C SER A 168 -16.70 8.93 2.76
N LEU A 169 -16.97 8.28 1.65
CA LEU A 169 -18.25 8.46 0.97
C LEU A 169 -19.42 8.08 1.89
N ILE A 170 -19.34 6.94 2.57
CA ILE A 170 -20.39 6.45 3.47
C ILE A 170 -20.58 7.35 4.69
N TYR A 171 -19.49 7.79 5.34
CA TYR A 171 -19.62 8.66 6.51
C TYR A 171 -20.29 9.98 6.16
N TRP A 172 -19.83 10.68 5.13
CA TRP A 172 -20.40 11.99 4.78
C TRP A 172 -21.81 11.90 4.19
N ALA A 173 -22.13 10.82 3.47
CA ALA A 173 -23.45 10.65 2.88
C ALA A 173 -24.50 10.15 3.89
N LEU A 174 -24.13 9.27 4.83
CA LEU A 174 -25.10 8.55 5.66
C LEU A 174 -24.97 8.82 7.16
N LEU A 175 -23.75 9.05 7.68
CA LEU A 175 -23.52 9.12 9.13
C LEU A 175 -23.41 10.56 9.63
N PHE A 176 -22.68 11.43 8.93
CA PHE A 176 -22.48 12.83 9.30
C PHE A 176 -23.79 13.61 9.45
N PRO A 177 -24.79 13.50 8.54
CA PRO A 177 -26.06 14.21 8.70
C PRO A 177 -26.89 13.76 9.92
N THR A 178 -26.57 12.62 10.51
CA THR A 178 -27.26 12.07 11.68
C THR A 178 -26.54 12.35 13.00
N GLN A 179 -25.46 13.14 12.98
CA GLN A 179 -24.63 13.41 14.16
C GLN A 179 -25.09 14.59 15.02
N ASP A 180 -26.07 15.38 14.57
CA ASP A 180 -26.52 16.62 15.26
C ASP A 180 -27.02 16.39 16.71
N ASP A 181 -27.38 15.15 17.07
CA ASP A 181 -27.87 14.79 18.41
C ASP A 181 -26.91 13.91 19.26
N ILE A 182 -25.72 13.53 18.74
CA ILE A 182 -24.90 12.44 19.34
C ILE A 182 -23.49 12.90 19.80
N LEU A 183 -22.94 13.99 19.27
CA LEU A 183 -21.61 14.48 19.64
C LEU A 183 -21.70 15.69 20.56
N ASP A 184 -21.53 15.44 21.86
CA ASP A 184 -21.68 16.43 22.95
C ASP A 184 -20.63 17.57 22.91
N SER A 185 -19.56 17.44 22.11
CA SER A 185 -18.51 18.44 22.00
C SER A 185 -18.00 18.64 20.57
N GLY A 186 -17.61 19.88 20.23
CA GLY A 186 -16.96 20.19 18.95
C GLY A 186 -15.65 19.42 18.71
N LEU A 187 -15.02 18.91 19.77
CA LEU A 187 -13.83 18.08 19.68
C LEU A 187 -14.16 16.68 19.13
N ASP A 188 -15.28 16.09 19.54
CA ASP A 188 -15.69 14.76 19.07
C ASP A 188 -16.09 14.81 17.58
N THR A 189 -16.76 15.88 17.16
CA THR A 189 -17.07 16.14 15.75
C THR A 189 -15.79 16.31 14.93
N TRP A 190 -14.86 17.14 15.41
CA TRP A 190 -13.58 17.32 14.73
C TRP A 190 -12.79 16.02 14.61
N MET A 191 -12.75 15.22 15.67
CA MET A 191 -12.04 13.95 15.69
C MET A 191 -12.71 12.93 14.74
N GLY A 192 -14.04 12.85 14.73
CA GLY A 192 -14.81 12.03 13.80
C GLY A 192 -14.53 12.39 12.34
N VAL A 193 -14.67 13.66 11.97
CA VAL A 193 -14.40 14.15 10.60
C VAL A 193 -12.95 13.87 10.20
N SER A 194 -12.01 14.17 11.10
CA SER A 194 -10.57 14.01 10.83
C SER A 194 -10.18 12.57 10.60
N MET A 195 -10.69 11.60 11.39
CA MET A 195 -10.36 10.18 11.21
C MET A 195 -10.80 9.65 9.85
N HIS A 196 -11.98 10.07 9.37
CA HIS A 196 -12.47 9.62 8.09
C HIS A 196 -11.72 10.31 6.93
N ALA A 197 -11.37 11.60 7.10
CA ALA A 197 -10.69 12.36 6.05
C ALA A 197 -9.23 11.92 5.89
N LEU A 198 -8.56 11.69 7.02
CA LEU A 198 -7.16 11.29 7.07
C LEU A 198 -6.90 9.97 6.33
N ASN A 199 -7.80 8.98 6.48
CA ASN A 199 -7.73 7.73 5.71
C ASN A 199 -7.62 8.00 4.21
N SER A 200 -8.53 8.82 3.68
CA SER A 200 -8.59 9.16 2.26
C SER A 200 -7.39 9.98 1.83
N VAL A 201 -6.99 10.99 2.60
CA VAL A 201 -5.83 11.83 2.29
C VAL A 201 -4.56 10.98 2.20
N LEU A 202 -4.31 10.10 3.17
CA LEU A 202 -3.14 9.23 3.17
C LEU A 202 -3.10 8.35 1.92
N MET A 203 -4.19 7.66 1.62
CA MET A 203 -4.21 6.73 0.49
C MET A 203 -4.25 7.43 -0.88
N LEU A 204 -4.91 8.58 -1.01
CA LEU A 204 -4.90 9.37 -2.23
C LEU A 204 -3.53 10.00 -2.49
N CYS A 205 -2.83 10.47 -1.45
CA CYS A 205 -1.44 10.91 -1.56
C CYS A 205 -0.52 9.75 -1.95
N GLU A 206 -0.72 8.56 -1.38
CA GLU A 206 0.04 7.37 -1.75
C GLU A 206 -0.14 7.03 -3.23
N VAL A 207 -1.38 7.03 -3.73
CA VAL A 207 -1.67 6.80 -5.15
C VAL A 207 -1.07 7.89 -6.01
N GLY A 208 -1.30 9.16 -5.67
CA GLY A 208 -0.95 10.30 -6.51
C GLY A 208 0.54 10.61 -6.55
N VAL A 209 1.30 10.36 -5.48
CA VAL A 209 2.67 10.88 -5.33
C VAL A 209 3.69 9.77 -5.08
N PHE A 210 3.37 8.80 -4.22
CA PHE A 210 4.38 7.92 -3.63
C PHE A 210 4.52 6.56 -4.33
N ALA A 211 3.41 5.93 -4.71
CA ALA A 211 3.42 4.57 -5.22
C ALA A 211 3.53 4.48 -6.75
N LYS A 212 4.29 3.49 -7.23
CA LYS A 212 4.23 2.95 -8.60
C LYS A 212 3.53 1.59 -8.67
N THR A 213 2.83 1.24 -7.58
CA THR A 213 2.26 -0.08 -7.41
C THR A 213 1.18 -0.32 -8.48
N PRO A 214 1.20 -1.46 -9.18
CA PRO A 214 0.19 -1.80 -10.18
C PRO A 214 -1.17 -2.02 -9.52
N TYR A 215 -2.24 -1.64 -10.22
CA TYR A 215 -3.62 -1.85 -9.80
C TYR A 215 -4.31 -2.86 -10.71
N ARG A 216 -4.63 -4.06 -10.21
CA ARG A 216 -5.05 -5.21 -11.04
C ARG A 216 -6.54 -5.48 -10.98
N TYR A 217 -7.13 -5.71 -12.17
CA TYR A 217 -8.52 -6.19 -12.32
C TYR A 217 -8.77 -7.51 -11.60
N SER A 218 -7.79 -8.42 -11.66
CA SER A 218 -7.87 -9.75 -11.06
C SER A 218 -7.93 -9.74 -9.55
N HIS A 219 -7.62 -8.62 -8.89
CA HIS A 219 -7.64 -8.51 -7.43
C HIS A 219 -8.93 -7.87 -6.90
N PHE A 220 -9.86 -7.49 -7.77
CA PHE A 220 -11.15 -6.91 -7.37
C PHE A 220 -11.91 -7.82 -6.38
N TRP A 221 -11.86 -9.15 -6.56
CA TRP A 221 -12.52 -10.10 -5.66
C TRP A 221 -12.02 -10.05 -4.21
N ILE A 222 -10.79 -9.58 -3.98
CA ILE A 222 -10.21 -9.46 -2.63
C ILE A 222 -11.04 -8.49 -1.77
N LEU A 223 -11.57 -7.42 -2.37
CA LEU A 223 -12.42 -6.45 -1.67
C LEU A 223 -13.68 -7.11 -1.10
N PHE A 224 -14.28 -8.05 -1.84
CA PHE A 224 -15.45 -8.80 -1.38
C PHE A 224 -15.12 -9.73 -0.21
N VAL A 225 -13.91 -10.31 -0.20
CA VAL A 225 -13.47 -11.13 0.93
C VAL A 225 -13.36 -10.28 2.19
N PHE A 226 -12.75 -9.10 2.11
CA PHE A 226 -12.68 -8.18 3.25
C PHE A 226 -14.06 -7.70 3.70
N LEU A 227 -14.97 -7.37 2.77
CA LEU A 227 -16.34 -6.97 3.12
C LEU A 227 -17.15 -8.13 3.73
N ALA A 228 -16.99 -9.35 3.25
CA ALA A 228 -17.65 -10.52 3.83
C ALA A 228 -17.13 -10.82 5.25
N LEU A 229 -15.81 -10.75 5.46
CA LEU A 229 -15.21 -10.85 6.79
C LEU A 229 -15.69 -9.73 7.71
N TYR A 230 -15.82 -8.52 7.18
CA TYR A 230 -16.34 -7.39 7.94
C TYR A 230 -17.81 -7.58 8.33
N LEU A 231 -18.66 -8.03 7.41
CA LEU A 231 -20.06 -8.32 7.69
C LEU A 231 -20.19 -9.41 8.77
N ALA A 232 -19.36 -10.45 8.70
CA ALA A 232 -19.30 -11.47 9.74
C ALA A 232 -18.92 -10.88 11.10
N LEU A 233 -17.93 -9.98 11.15
CA LEU A 233 -17.55 -9.27 12.37
C LEU A 233 -18.69 -8.37 12.88
N ALA A 234 -19.35 -7.62 12.01
CA ALA A 234 -20.44 -6.71 12.39
C ALA A 234 -21.59 -7.47 13.08
N TYR A 235 -21.97 -8.63 12.56
CA TYR A 235 -22.99 -9.48 13.18
C TYR A 235 -22.48 -10.29 14.38
N PHE A 236 -21.19 -10.61 14.43
CA PHE A 236 -20.57 -11.14 15.64
C PHE A 236 -20.71 -10.15 16.81
N MET A 237 -20.54 -8.85 16.57
CA MET A 237 -20.74 -7.82 17.60
C MET A 237 -22.17 -7.80 18.13
N VAL A 238 -23.17 -7.99 17.26
CA VAL A 238 -24.57 -8.10 17.67
C VAL A 238 -24.78 -9.34 18.55
N GLY A 239 -24.20 -10.47 18.17
CA GLY A 239 -24.34 -11.72 18.91
C GLY A 239 -23.67 -11.72 20.28
N VAL A 240 -22.55 -11.02 20.44
CA VAL A 240 -21.76 -11.02 21.69
C VAL A 240 -22.06 -9.81 22.58
N TYR A 241 -22.18 -8.62 21.98
CA TYR A 241 -22.28 -7.34 22.69
C TYR A 241 -23.66 -6.68 22.54
N GLY A 242 -24.56 -7.23 21.71
CA GLY A 242 -25.95 -6.79 21.64
C GLY A 242 -26.19 -5.48 20.88
N PHE A 243 -25.19 -4.92 20.20
CA PHE A 243 -25.31 -3.66 19.44
C PHE A 243 -24.90 -3.83 17.98
N TYR A 244 -25.50 -3.01 17.11
CA TYR A 244 -25.09 -2.89 15.71
C TYR A 244 -24.02 -1.81 15.56
N VAL A 245 -22.93 -2.14 14.87
CA VAL A 245 -21.85 -1.19 14.58
C VAL A 245 -22.35 0.00 13.76
N TYR A 246 -23.33 -0.23 12.89
CA TYR A 246 -23.98 0.81 12.10
C TYR A 246 -25.50 0.64 12.10
N PRO A 247 -26.28 1.74 12.17
CA PRO A 247 -27.75 1.68 12.17
C PRO A 247 -28.33 0.98 10.92
N PHE A 248 -27.68 1.15 9.76
CA PHE A 248 -28.12 0.52 8.51
C PHE A 248 -27.91 -1.00 8.46
N PHE A 249 -27.26 -1.60 9.47
CA PHE A 249 -27.21 -3.05 9.67
C PHE A 249 -28.25 -3.55 10.67
N ASP A 250 -29.08 -2.69 11.27
CA ASP A 250 -30.05 -3.12 12.27
C ASP A 250 -31.18 -3.95 11.65
N SER A 251 -31.11 -5.27 11.81
CA SER A 251 -32.11 -6.21 11.27
C SER A 251 -33.44 -6.16 12.01
N ARG A 252 -33.50 -5.50 13.18
CA ARG A 252 -34.76 -5.28 13.90
C ARG A 252 -35.58 -4.20 13.20
N TYR A 253 -34.92 -3.22 12.58
CA TYR A 253 -35.56 -2.15 11.84
C TYR A 253 -35.74 -2.49 10.36
N PHE A 254 -34.68 -2.95 9.69
CA PHE A 254 -34.67 -3.18 8.24
C PHE A 254 -35.05 -4.60 7.83
N GLY A 255 -35.09 -5.58 8.74
CA GLY A 255 -35.41 -6.97 8.43
C GLY A 255 -34.58 -7.51 7.25
N GLY A 256 -35.26 -8.10 6.26
CA GLY A 256 -34.62 -8.65 5.05
C GLY A 256 -34.04 -7.60 4.09
N TYR A 257 -34.40 -6.32 4.21
CA TYR A 257 -33.90 -5.25 3.34
C TYR A 257 -32.39 -5.02 3.48
N ILE A 258 -31.76 -5.54 4.54
CA ILE A 258 -30.30 -5.50 4.72
C ILE A 258 -29.57 -6.18 3.57
N ALA A 259 -30.14 -7.24 2.97
CA ALA A 259 -29.54 -7.87 1.80
C ALA A 259 -29.39 -6.86 0.64
N LEU A 260 -30.37 -5.98 0.43
CA LEU A 260 -30.31 -4.92 -0.57
C LEU A 260 -29.29 -3.83 -0.19
N ILE A 261 -29.20 -3.47 1.09
CA ILE A 261 -28.18 -2.52 1.58
C ILE A 261 -26.77 -3.07 1.32
N CYS A 262 -26.53 -4.35 1.60
CA CYS A 262 -25.25 -5.00 1.31
C CYS A 262 -24.93 -5.01 -0.19
N LEU A 263 -25.91 -5.28 -1.05
CA LEU A 263 -25.73 -5.21 -2.51
C LEU A 263 -25.43 -3.78 -2.97
N LEU A 264 -26.11 -2.78 -2.42
CA LEU A 264 -25.82 -1.37 -2.72
C LEU A 264 -24.41 -0.96 -2.31
N ILE A 265 -23.92 -1.40 -1.14
CA ILE A 265 -22.53 -1.16 -0.72
C ILE A 265 -21.55 -1.82 -1.68
N ILE A 266 -21.86 -3.02 -2.20
CA ILE A 266 -21.08 -3.71 -3.23
C ILE A 266 -21.04 -2.90 -4.54
N ASP A 267 -22.16 -2.31 -4.96
CA ASP A 267 -22.20 -1.48 -6.16
C ASP A 267 -21.39 -0.19 -5.97
N ILE A 268 -21.49 0.46 -4.80
CA ILE A 268 -20.71 1.65 -4.47
C ILE A 268 -19.21 1.35 -4.48
N ILE A 269 -18.77 0.25 -3.86
CA ILE A 269 -17.34 -0.11 -3.88
C ILE A 269 -16.87 -0.44 -5.29
N ALA A 270 -17.70 -1.06 -6.14
CA ALA A 270 -17.36 -1.30 -7.54
C ALA A 270 -17.12 0.02 -8.29
N VAL A 271 -17.97 1.02 -8.07
CA VAL A 271 -17.81 2.36 -8.65
C VAL A 271 -16.54 3.04 -8.15
N VAL A 272 -16.30 3.03 -6.83
CA VAL A 272 -15.07 3.59 -6.24
C VAL A 272 -13.83 2.90 -6.81
N TRP A 273 -13.87 1.57 -6.94
CA TRP A 273 -12.79 0.78 -7.51
C TRP A 273 -12.51 1.14 -8.97
N VAL A 274 -13.55 1.32 -9.80
CA VAL A 274 -13.41 1.79 -11.19
C VAL A 274 -12.79 3.19 -11.24
N ILE A 275 -13.21 4.10 -10.36
CA ILE A 275 -12.60 5.43 -10.26
C ILE A 275 -11.12 5.31 -9.90
N MET A 276 -10.78 4.55 -8.86
CA MET A 276 -9.40 4.37 -8.43
C MET A 276 -8.56 3.75 -9.53
N LEU A 277 -9.09 2.76 -10.24
CA LEU A 277 -8.45 2.18 -11.41
C LEU A 277 -8.16 3.23 -12.50
N MET A 278 -9.10 4.13 -12.79
CA MET A 278 -8.89 5.23 -13.74
C MET A 278 -7.80 6.19 -13.25
N VAL A 279 -7.79 6.53 -11.95
CA VAL A 279 -6.75 7.37 -11.32
C VAL A 279 -5.36 6.73 -11.47
N HIS A 280 -5.23 5.42 -11.24
CA HIS A 280 -3.96 4.71 -11.42
C HIS A 280 -3.50 4.70 -12.87
N ARG A 281 -4.41 4.44 -13.83
CA ARG A 281 -4.08 4.53 -15.26
C ARG A 281 -3.61 5.91 -15.66
N LEU A 282 -4.30 6.96 -15.19
CA LEU A 282 -3.95 8.35 -15.46
C LEU A 282 -2.56 8.68 -14.89
N ARG A 283 -2.29 8.29 -13.64
CA ARG A 283 -0.99 8.42 -12.99
C ARG A 283 0.13 7.80 -13.84
N ASP A 284 -0.06 6.55 -14.24
CA ASP A 284 0.93 5.76 -14.97
C ASP A 284 1.12 6.25 -16.41
N GLU A 285 0.17 7.02 -16.96
CA GLU A 285 0.32 7.70 -18.25
C GLU A 285 1.04 9.05 -18.14
N ILE A 286 0.71 9.85 -17.11
CA ILE A 286 1.23 11.22 -16.94
C ILE A 286 2.71 11.22 -16.53
N TYR A 287 3.06 10.47 -15.47
CA TYR A 287 4.38 10.62 -14.85
C TYR A 287 5.55 10.19 -15.73
N PRO A 288 5.51 9.07 -16.47
CA PRO A 288 6.59 8.71 -17.38
C PRO A 288 6.81 9.76 -18.48
N ARG A 289 5.73 10.31 -19.05
CA ARG A 289 5.82 11.38 -20.06
C ARG A 289 6.43 12.65 -19.50
N TRP A 290 6.04 13.02 -18.28
CA TRP A 290 6.60 14.17 -17.57
C TRP A 290 8.11 14.00 -17.30
N LEU A 291 8.53 12.83 -16.83
CA LEU A 291 9.95 12.52 -16.59
C LEU A 291 10.79 12.61 -17.87
N LEU A 292 10.31 12.06 -18.97
CA LEU A 292 10.99 12.12 -20.28
C LEU A 292 11.17 13.55 -20.78
N LYS A 293 10.14 14.40 -20.63
CA LYS A 293 10.22 15.82 -21.00
C LYS A 293 11.28 16.55 -20.16
N ARG A 294 11.31 16.32 -18.85
CA ARG A 294 12.26 16.93 -17.92
C ARG A 294 13.71 16.52 -18.23
N GLN A 295 13.95 15.26 -18.57
CA GLN A 295 15.28 14.78 -18.95
C GLN A 295 15.79 15.44 -20.24
N ARG A 296 14.91 15.65 -21.23
CA ARG A 296 15.28 16.37 -22.47
C ARG A 296 15.65 17.82 -22.20
N SER A 297 14.92 18.52 -21.34
CA SER A 297 15.20 19.94 -21.02
C SER A 297 16.49 20.17 -20.25
N THR A 298 17.07 19.16 -19.60
CA THR A 298 18.34 19.30 -18.86
C THR A 298 19.59 18.98 -19.70
N VAL A 299 19.41 18.50 -20.93
CA VAL A 299 20.50 18.10 -21.84
C VAL A 299 20.82 19.19 -22.87
N PHE A 300 20.04 20.28 -22.90
CA PHE A 300 20.28 21.49 -23.69
C PHE A 300 20.55 22.67 -22.76
#